data_AF-A0A1V5JDS9-F1
#
_entry.id   AF-A0A1V5JDS9-F1
#
_cell.length_a   1.000
_cell.length_b   1.000
_cell.length_c   1.000
_cell.angle_alpha   90.00
_cell.angle_beta   90.00
_cell.angle_gamma   90.00
#
_symmetry.space_group_name_H-M   'P 1'
#
loop_
_entity.id
_entity.type
_entity.pdbx_description
1 polymer ?
#
loop_
_entity_poly.entity_id
_entity_poly.type
_entity_poly.pdbx_seq_one_letter_code
_entity_poly.pdbx_strand_id
1 'polypeptide(L)'
;MVSWGTAFEKIPGSGDYNSGTFERFREYTAIISQRRAQERSRIDNSYDPGFDPVTGEPVTGPYASGYGLTSAEVLVPAFLAAYTKRDPDKISLSPFPSILHIMPNWRINFEGLTRFEAVRKIFNSVSLSHQYRSTYTIGSFNTSLYYDPDESGISRIRDLKSNFIPQYEINTVTINEQFSPFINIDLGWKNSLTTRIEYRKSRTVTLNLTSNQVADIRNDEITIGAGYRFDDVAITLRSRTGQRALQSDLNIKLDLSIRDNKTLARKLIEEVNQPVAGQRVFTLGATADYVLSDRFNLQIYADHTMNDPFVANTYLTSNTNFGFSLRFTLVQ
;
A
#
# COMPACT_ATOMS: atom_id res chain seq x y z
N MET A 1 10.29 0.52 -9.12
CA MET A 1 9.48 1.00 -10.27
C MET A 1 8.54 2.08 -9.72
N VAL A 2 8.06 3.04 -10.53
CA VAL A 2 7.00 3.97 -10.06
C VAL A 2 5.66 3.42 -10.52
N SER A 3 4.75 3.18 -9.58
CA SER A 3 3.36 2.78 -9.82
C SER A 3 2.36 3.92 -9.57
N TRP A 4 2.86 5.14 -9.26
CA TRP A 4 2.08 6.31 -8.85
C TRP A 4 0.91 6.56 -9.81
N GLY A 5 1.13 6.40 -11.12
CA GLY A 5 0.11 6.64 -12.12
C GLY A 5 -1.22 5.91 -11.89
N THR A 6 -1.24 4.76 -11.21
CA THR A 6 -2.47 4.00 -10.88
C THR A 6 -2.91 4.13 -9.42
N ALA A 7 -2.10 4.75 -8.56
CA ALA A 7 -2.32 4.82 -7.11
C ALA A 7 -3.61 5.56 -6.72
N PHE A 8 -4.06 6.50 -7.55
CA PHE A 8 -5.18 7.41 -7.27
C PHE A 8 -6.52 6.92 -7.82
N GLU A 9 -6.54 5.75 -8.44
CA GLU A 9 -7.78 5.11 -8.82
C GLU A 9 -8.65 4.88 -7.59
N LYS A 10 -9.95 5.18 -7.68
CA LYS A 10 -10.90 4.98 -6.59
C LYS A 10 -11.51 3.58 -6.69
N ILE A 11 -11.76 2.96 -5.53
CA ILE A 11 -12.63 1.77 -5.45
C ILE A 11 -14.05 2.31 -5.25
N PRO A 12 -15.02 1.96 -6.13
CA PRO A 12 -16.42 2.30 -5.92
C PRO A 12 -16.92 1.80 -4.55
N GLY A 13 -17.76 2.58 -3.87
CA GLY A 13 -18.33 2.18 -2.58
C GLY A 13 -19.37 1.04 -2.69
N SER A 14 -19.92 0.82 -3.89
CA SER A 14 -20.89 -0.22 -4.23
C SER A 14 -20.86 -0.47 -5.74
N GLY A 15 -21.48 -1.58 -6.19
CA GLY A 15 -21.56 -1.96 -7.62
C GLY A 15 -20.46 -2.94 -8.04
N ASP A 16 -20.11 -2.95 -9.33
CA ASP A 16 -19.28 -4.00 -9.95
C ASP A 16 -17.77 -3.91 -9.62
N TYR A 17 -17.37 -2.93 -8.82
CA TYR A 17 -15.97 -2.70 -8.38
C TYR A 17 -14.93 -2.67 -9.52
N ASN A 18 -15.35 -2.25 -10.72
CA ASN A 18 -14.51 -2.18 -11.91
C ASN A 18 -13.25 -1.31 -11.68
N SER A 19 -12.13 -1.74 -12.27
CA SER A 19 -10.88 -0.99 -12.23
C SER A 19 -10.31 -0.89 -13.63
N GLY A 20 -10.13 0.33 -14.12
CA GLY A 20 -9.47 0.57 -15.40
C GLY A 20 -8.03 0.08 -15.43
N THR A 21 -7.35 0.00 -14.28
CA THR A 21 -6.01 -0.63 -14.22
C THR A 21 -6.08 -2.14 -14.39
N PHE A 22 -7.09 -2.80 -13.80
CA PHE A 22 -7.29 -4.23 -13.95
C PHE A 22 -7.73 -4.60 -15.38
N GLU A 23 -8.60 -3.81 -16.01
CA GLU A 23 -8.96 -4.04 -17.42
C GLU A 23 -7.75 -3.86 -18.34
N ARG A 24 -6.93 -2.81 -18.14
CA ARG A 24 -5.66 -2.68 -18.89
C ARG A 24 -4.73 -3.87 -18.68
N PHE A 25 -4.65 -4.41 -17.46
CA PHE A 25 -3.88 -5.62 -17.19
C PHE A 25 -4.38 -6.79 -18.06
N ARG A 26 -5.70 -7.01 -18.12
CA ARG A 26 -6.31 -8.02 -18.97
C ARG A 26 -5.99 -7.80 -20.45
N GLU A 27 -6.19 -6.59 -20.96
CA GLU A 27 -5.84 -6.22 -22.34
C GLU A 27 -4.37 -6.48 -22.66
N TYR A 28 -3.47 -6.14 -21.73
CA TYR A 28 -2.03 -6.32 -21.91
C TYR A 28 -1.61 -7.79 -21.95
N THR A 29 -2.38 -8.71 -21.36
CA THR A 29 -2.06 -10.14 -21.46
C THR A 29 -2.04 -10.64 -22.91
N ALA A 30 -2.96 -10.16 -23.76
CA ALA A 30 -2.97 -10.51 -25.17
C ALA A 30 -1.73 -9.97 -25.90
N ILE A 31 -1.38 -8.70 -25.67
CA ILE A 31 -0.21 -8.06 -26.30
C ILE A 31 1.08 -8.80 -25.90
N ILE A 32 1.24 -9.09 -24.61
CA ILE A 32 2.41 -9.79 -24.08
C ILE A 32 2.48 -11.23 -24.58
N SER A 33 1.35 -11.93 -24.70
CA SER A 33 1.27 -13.26 -25.30
C SER A 33 1.84 -13.26 -26.72
N GLN A 34 1.44 -12.30 -27.54
CA GLN A 34 1.96 -12.15 -28.91
C GLN A 34 3.47 -11.82 -28.91
N ARG A 35 3.94 -10.96 -28.00
CA ARG A 35 5.38 -10.65 -27.89
C ARG A 35 6.21 -11.87 -27.52
N ARG A 36 5.72 -12.70 -26.58
CA ARG A 36 6.38 -13.95 -26.17
C ARG A 36 6.43 -14.96 -27.31
N ALA A 37 5.34 -15.10 -28.04
CA ALA A 37 5.31 -15.91 -29.24
C ALA A 37 6.31 -15.44 -30.31
N GLN A 38 6.41 -14.14 -30.54
CA GLN A 38 7.39 -13.58 -31.49
C GLN A 38 8.84 -13.80 -31.04
N GLU A 39 9.14 -13.64 -29.75
CA GLU A 39 10.47 -13.96 -29.18
C GLU A 39 10.81 -15.43 -29.41
N ARG A 40 9.85 -16.33 -29.14
CA ARG A 40 10.03 -17.76 -29.31
C ARG A 40 10.21 -18.16 -30.78
N SER A 41 9.41 -17.62 -31.69
CA SER A 41 9.46 -17.95 -33.12
C SER A 41 10.81 -17.60 -33.77
N ARG A 42 11.58 -16.68 -33.16
CA ARG A 42 12.94 -16.33 -33.62
C ARG A 42 13.99 -17.36 -33.22
N ILE A 43 13.70 -18.18 -32.22
CA ILE A 43 14.60 -19.18 -31.65
C ILE A 43 14.17 -20.58 -32.11
N ASP A 44 12.86 -20.84 -32.13
CA ASP A 44 12.26 -22.13 -32.46
C ASP A 44 11.60 -22.09 -33.84
N ASN A 45 12.31 -22.53 -34.88
CA ASN A 45 11.79 -22.58 -36.25
C ASN A 45 10.57 -23.51 -36.41
N SER A 46 10.35 -24.44 -35.47
CA SER A 46 9.22 -25.37 -35.48
C SER A 46 7.97 -24.83 -34.79
N TYR A 47 8.08 -23.70 -34.09
CA TYR A 47 6.98 -23.13 -33.34
C TYR A 47 6.07 -22.30 -34.24
N ASP A 48 4.81 -22.69 -34.32
CA ASP A 48 3.74 -21.91 -34.93
C ASP A 48 2.84 -21.31 -33.83
N PRO A 49 2.76 -19.97 -33.72
CA PRO A 49 1.93 -19.32 -32.72
C PRO A 49 0.43 -19.42 -33.00
N GLY A 50 0.04 -19.72 -34.24
CA GLY A 50 -1.34 -19.75 -34.71
C GLY A 50 -2.03 -21.10 -34.57
N PHE A 51 -1.32 -22.18 -34.21
CA PHE A 51 -1.87 -23.53 -34.14
C PHE A 51 -1.63 -24.21 -32.78
N ASP A 52 -2.62 -24.97 -32.33
CA ASP A 52 -2.49 -25.83 -31.16
C ASP A 52 -1.79 -27.15 -31.57
N PRO A 53 -0.63 -27.48 -30.98
CA PRO A 53 0.13 -28.67 -31.38
C PRO A 53 -0.54 -30.00 -31.01
N VAL A 54 -1.54 -29.98 -30.11
CA VAL A 54 -2.25 -31.18 -29.66
C VAL A 54 -3.43 -31.48 -30.58
N THR A 55 -4.22 -30.47 -30.92
CA THR A 55 -5.42 -30.65 -31.77
C THR A 55 -5.15 -30.46 -33.25
N GLY A 56 -4.08 -29.73 -33.62
CA GLY A 56 -3.79 -29.32 -34.99
C GLY A 56 -4.69 -28.19 -35.50
N GLU A 57 -5.59 -27.68 -34.66
CA GLU A 57 -6.53 -26.62 -35.02
C GLU A 57 -5.92 -25.23 -34.81
N PRO A 58 -6.39 -24.21 -35.54
CA PRO A 58 -6.02 -22.83 -35.27
C PRO A 58 -6.37 -22.43 -33.83
N VAL A 59 -5.47 -21.74 -33.15
CA VAL A 59 -5.73 -21.18 -31.82
C VAL A 59 -6.86 -20.15 -31.94
N THR A 60 -7.89 -20.32 -31.11
CA THR A 60 -9.03 -19.40 -31.07
C THR A 60 -8.85 -18.36 -29.97
N GLY A 61 -9.07 -17.09 -30.30
CA GLY A 61 -8.97 -15.98 -29.36
C GLY A 61 -7.68 -15.14 -29.51
N PRO A 62 -7.41 -14.22 -28.57
CA PRO A 62 -6.36 -13.21 -28.73
C PRO A 62 -4.95 -13.69 -28.32
N TYR A 63 -4.83 -14.91 -27.80
CA TYR A 63 -3.58 -15.46 -27.26
C TYR A 63 -2.90 -16.36 -28.28
N ALA A 64 -1.56 -16.37 -28.27
CA ALA A 64 -0.76 -17.28 -29.08
C ALA A 64 -0.59 -18.65 -28.41
N SER A 65 -0.38 -19.68 -29.23
CA SER A 65 -0.11 -21.06 -28.79
C SER A 65 1.03 -21.09 -27.76
N GLY A 66 0.81 -21.66 -26.58
CA GLY A 66 1.87 -21.79 -25.56
C GLY A 66 2.00 -20.62 -24.60
N TYR A 67 1.30 -19.51 -24.88
CA TYR A 67 1.33 -18.29 -24.07
C TYR A 67 -0.11 -17.83 -23.79
N GLY A 68 -0.89 -18.67 -23.11
CA GLY A 68 -2.28 -18.37 -22.76
C GLY A 68 -2.44 -17.43 -21.56
N LEU A 69 -3.69 -17.11 -21.24
CA LEU A 69 -4.09 -16.26 -20.10
C LEU A 69 -3.62 -16.78 -18.73
N THR A 70 -3.24 -18.06 -18.64
CA THR A 70 -2.76 -18.67 -17.38
C THR A 70 -1.24 -18.81 -17.33
N SER A 71 -0.53 -18.38 -18.38
CA SER A 71 0.92 -18.44 -18.43
C SER A 71 1.54 -17.38 -17.52
N ALA A 72 2.43 -17.80 -16.61
CA ALA A 72 3.19 -16.88 -15.77
C ALA A 72 4.07 -15.92 -16.59
N GLU A 73 4.59 -16.38 -17.73
CA GLU A 73 5.42 -15.58 -18.63
C GLU A 73 4.64 -14.48 -19.36
N VAL A 74 3.30 -14.57 -19.34
CA VAL A 74 2.38 -13.54 -19.84
C VAL A 74 1.90 -12.66 -18.69
N LEU A 75 1.39 -13.27 -17.63
CA LEU A 75 0.75 -12.56 -16.53
C LEU A 75 1.70 -11.62 -15.78
N VAL A 76 2.93 -12.06 -15.49
CA VAL A 76 3.88 -11.23 -14.72
C VAL A 76 4.26 -9.94 -15.46
N PRO A 77 4.75 -9.98 -16.71
CA PRO A 77 5.06 -8.75 -17.45
C PRO A 77 3.83 -7.89 -17.77
N ALA A 78 2.67 -8.49 -18.06
CA ALA A 78 1.42 -7.72 -18.26
C ALA A 78 1.00 -6.99 -16.97
N PHE A 79 1.11 -7.66 -15.82
CA PHE A 79 0.83 -7.08 -14.51
C PHE A 79 1.78 -5.93 -14.21
N LEU A 80 3.08 -6.12 -14.43
CA LEU A 80 4.07 -5.07 -14.27
C LEU A 80 3.76 -3.87 -15.18
N ALA A 81 3.47 -4.09 -16.46
CA ALA A 81 3.13 -3.02 -17.40
C ALA A 81 1.91 -2.22 -16.96
N ALA A 82 0.81 -2.89 -16.61
CA ALA A 82 -0.45 -2.23 -16.27
C ALA A 82 -0.35 -1.42 -14.97
N TYR A 83 0.23 -1.99 -13.92
CA TYR A 83 0.30 -1.35 -12.60
C TYR A 83 1.42 -0.30 -12.49
N THR A 84 2.41 -0.33 -13.38
CA THR A 84 3.43 0.72 -13.50
C THR A 84 3.16 1.74 -14.61
N LYS A 85 2.00 1.63 -15.30
CA LYS A 85 1.65 2.44 -16.50
C LYS A 85 2.78 2.48 -17.54
N ARG A 86 3.40 1.33 -17.80
CA ARG A 86 4.39 1.18 -18.84
C ARG A 86 3.75 0.59 -20.09
N ASP A 87 4.34 0.97 -21.22
CA ASP A 87 3.99 0.47 -22.54
C ASP A 87 4.16 -1.06 -22.60
N PRO A 88 3.09 -1.83 -22.86
CA PRO A 88 3.15 -3.30 -22.93
C PRO A 88 4.03 -3.79 -24.07
N ASP A 89 4.33 -2.96 -25.09
CA ASP A 89 5.21 -3.31 -26.19
C ASP A 89 6.70 -3.16 -25.86
N LYS A 90 7.02 -2.44 -24.79
CA LYS A 90 8.41 -2.10 -24.41
C LYS A 90 8.83 -2.64 -23.05
N ILE A 91 7.89 -3.13 -22.24
CA ILE A 91 8.23 -3.71 -20.94
C ILE A 91 9.13 -4.95 -21.13
N SER A 92 10.06 -5.14 -20.19
CA SER A 92 10.85 -6.38 -20.08
C SER A 92 9.91 -7.57 -19.87
N LEU A 93 10.12 -8.62 -20.64
CA LEU A 93 9.37 -9.87 -20.52
C LEU A 93 9.90 -10.76 -19.37
N SER A 94 11.14 -10.52 -18.92
CA SER A 94 11.70 -11.20 -17.75
C SER A 94 10.94 -10.84 -16.47
N PRO A 95 10.63 -11.82 -15.60
CA PRO A 95 10.05 -11.57 -14.29
C PRO A 95 11.03 -10.86 -13.34
N PHE A 96 12.34 -10.91 -13.64
CA PHE A 96 13.38 -10.23 -12.87
C PHE A 96 13.78 -8.93 -13.58
N PRO A 97 13.20 -7.77 -13.19
CA PRO A 97 13.50 -6.52 -13.85
C PRO A 97 14.96 -6.10 -13.63
N SER A 98 15.61 -5.67 -14.70
CA SER A 98 16.95 -5.07 -14.64
C SER A 98 16.96 -3.78 -13.80
N ILE A 99 18.10 -3.46 -13.19
CA ILE A 99 18.30 -2.27 -12.35
C ILE A 99 17.91 -0.97 -13.08
N LEU A 100 18.08 -0.92 -14.40
CA LEU A 100 17.72 0.23 -15.25
C LEU A 100 16.21 0.51 -15.26
N HIS A 101 15.40 -0.49 -14.95
CA HIS A 101 13.94 -0.39 -14.89
C HIS A 101 13.43 -0.03 -13.48
N ILE A 102 14.31 0.00 -12.48
CA ILE A 102 13.99 0.39 -11.12
C ILE A 102 14.02 1.91 -11.02
N MET A 103 12.94 2.48 -10.50
CA MET A 103 12.83 3.92 -10.25
C MET A 103 13.15 4.22 -8.79
N PRO A 104 13.71 5.40 -8.47
CA PRO A 104 14.08 5.74 -7.10
C PRO A 104 12.86 5.95 -6.22
N ASN A 105 13.02 5.60 -4.95
CA ASN A 105 12.15 6.04 -3.86
C ASN A 105 12.66 7.41 -3.40
N TRP A 106 11.77 8.35 -3.10
CA TRP A 106 12.16 9.68 -2.64
C TRP A 106 11.53 10.05 -1.30
N ARG A 107 12.24 10.88 -0.55
CA ARG A 107 11.76 11.53 0.66
C ARG A 107 12.17 12.99 0.58
N ILE A 108 11.20 13.87 0.76
CA ILE A 108 11.37 15.32 0.72
C ILE A 108 10.90 15.85 2.07
N ASN A 109 11.74 16.68 2.70
CA ASN A 109 11.41 17.41 3.91
C ASN A 109 11.78 18.88 3.70
N PHE A 110 10.86 19.79 3.98
CA PHE A 110 11.04 21.21 3.79
C PHE A 110 10.63 22.00 5.02
N GLU A 111 11.62 22.66 5.64
CA GLU A 111 11.46 23.44 6.88
C GLU A 111 11.77 24.92 6.65
N GLY A 112 11.97 25.33 5.40
CA GLY A 112 12.40 26.68 5.04
C GLY A 112 11.32 27.76 5.13
N LEU A 113 10.05 27.39 5.38
CA LEU A 113 8.91 28.32 5.34
C LEU A 113 9.00 29.40 6.42
N THR A 114 9.65 29.13 7.54
CA THR A 114 9.86 30.11 8.63
C THR A 114 10.86 31.22 8.29
N ARG A 115 11.57 31.12 7.16
CA ARG A 115 12.46 32.20 6.68
C ARG A 115 11.69 33.41 6.16
N PHE A 116 10.44 33.23 5.74
CA PHE A 116 9.59 34.33 5.30
C PHE A 116 9.01 35.08 6.51
N GLU A 117 9.14 36.41 6.52
CA GLU A 117 8.75 37.21 7.68
C GLU A 117 7.26 37.08 8.03
N ALA A 118 6.39 36.96 7.03
CA ALA A 118 4.95 36.75 7.22
C ALA A 118 4.63 35.44 7.96
N VAL A 119 5.34 34.35 7.63
CA VAL A 119 5.16 33.04 8.28
C VAL A 119 5.72 33.07 9.70
N ARG A 120 6.92 33.63 9.89
CA ARG A 120 7.59 33.75 11.19
C ARG A 120 6.83 34.61 12.20
N LYS A 121 5.95 35.52 11.74
CA LYS A 121 5.08 36.30 12.63
C LYS A 121 4.06 35.40 13.35
N ILE A 122 3.58 34.35 12.69
CA ILE A 122 2.49 33.47 13.16
C ILE A 122 3.05 32.16 13.75
N PHE A 123 4.06 31.58 13.09
CA PHE A 123 4.59 30.25 13.41
C PHE A 123 6.05 30.32 13.90
N ASN A 124 6.38 29.50 14.89
CA ASN A 124 7.74 29.21 15.32
C ASN A 124 8.41 28.16 14.41
N SER A 125 7.66 27.15 13.99
CA SER A 125 8.13 26.10 13.08
C SER A 125 7.04 25.73 12.08
N VAL A 126 7.47 25.43 10.86
CA VAL A 126 6.62 24.88 9.80
C VAL A 126 7.45 23.84 9.08
N SER A 127 7.02 22.59 9.10
CA SER A 127 7.64 21.48 8.38
C SER A 127 6.64 20.84 7.44
N LEU A 128 7.07 20.64 6.19
CA LEU A 128 6.33 19.92 5.17
C LEU A 128 7.13 18.69 4.77
N SER A 129 6.54 17.51 4.89
CA SER A 129 7.18 16.26 4.47
C SER A 129 6.32 15.44 3.51
N HIS A 130 7.01 14.78 2.58
CA HIS A 130 6.44 13.90 1.57
C HIS A 130 7.40 12.73 1.34
N GLN A 131 6.86 11.52 1.25
CA GLN A 131 7.66 10.33 0.96
C GLN A 131 6.91 9.38 0.06
N TYR A 132 7.61 8.87 -0.94
CA TYR A 132 7.15 7.81 -1.82
C TYR A 132 8.09 6.62 -1.77
N ARG A 133 7.52 5.41 -1.64
CA ARG A 133 8.25 4.15 -1.79
C ARG A 133 7.41 3.16 -2.59
N SER A 134 8.03 2.49 -3.55
CA SER A 134 7.43 1.38 -4.28
C SER A 134 8.42 0.23 -4.39
N THR A 135 7.98 -0.97 -4.01
CA THR A 135 8.77 -2.20 -4.02
C THR A 135 8.06 -3.27 -4.81
N TYR A 136 8.81 -3.92 -5.70
CA TYR A 136 8.40 -5.12 -6.40
C TYR A 136 9.05 -6.32 -5.74
N THR A 137 8.23 -7.29 -5.34
CA THR A 137 8.69 -8.49 -4.64
C THR A 137 8.13 -9.72 -5.32
N ILE A 138 9.00 -10.70 -5.59
CA ILE A 138 8.61 -12.05 -5.97
C ILE A 138 8.57 -12.87 -4.68
N GLY A 139 7.40 -13.41 -4.32
CA GLY A 139 7.21 -14.04 -3.00
C GLY A 139 8.05 -15.29 -2.81
N SER A 140 8.02 -16.19 -3.78
CA SER A 140 8.91 -17.35 -3.90
C SER A 140 9.00 -17.78 -5.36
N PHE A 141 10.14 -18.36 -5.73
CA PHE A 141 10.32 -19.01 -7.02
C PHE A 141 11.15 -20.28 -6.86
N ASN A 142 10.82 -21.31 -7.64
CA ASN A 142 11.59 -22.54 -7.75
C ASN A 142 11.99 -22.75 -9.21
N THR A 143 13.08 -23.46 -9.45
CA THR A 143 13.37 -23.95 -10.80
C THR A 143 12.40 -25.09 -11.11
N SER A 144 11.73 -25.05 -12.25
CA SER A 144 10.82 -26.12 -12.63
C SER A 144 11.60 -27.40 -12.94
N LEU A 145 11.16 -28.53 -12.39
CA LEU A 145 11.72 -29.86 -12.69
C LEU A 145 11.38 -30.33 -14.11
N TYR A 146 10.32 -29.76 -14.69
CA TYR A 146 9.84 -30.08 -16.03
C TYR A 146 10.34 -29.10 -17.09
N TYR A 147 11.20 -28.15 -16.71
CA TYR A 147 11.90 -27.31 -17.67
C TYR A 147 13.15 -28.05 -18.17
N ASP A 148 13.04 -28.61 -19.38
CA ASP A 148 14.12 -29.33 -20.04
C ASP A 148 14.57 -28.54 -21.29
N PRO A 149 15.58 -27.65 -21.14
CA PRO A 149 16.07 -26.85 -22.25
C PRO A 149 16.87 -27.71 -23.23
N ASP A 150 16.58 -27.57 -24.51
CA ASP A 150 17.36 -28.18 -25.58
C ASP A 150 18.68 -27.42 -25.85
N GLU A 151 19.41 -27.80 -26.91
CA GLU A 151 20.62 -27.10 -27.36
C GLU A 151 20.38 -25.61 -27.68
N SER A 152 19.14 -25.24 -28.01
CA SER A 152 18.72 -23.85 -28.27
C SER A 152 18.42 -23.06 -26.99
N GLY A 153 18.50 -23.71 -25.82
CA GLY A 153 18.27 -23.10 -24.51
C GLY A 153 16.80 -22.88 -24.16
N ILE A 154 15.88 -23.56 -24.85
CA ILE A 154 14.44 -23.42 -24.63
C ILE A 154 13.79 -24.77 -24.33
N SER A 155 12.84 -24.79 -23.38
CA SER A 155 12.00 -25.98 -23.16
C SER A 155 10.77 -25.95 -24.07
N ARG A 156 10.48 -27.08 -24.73
CA ARG A 156 9.26 -27.29 -25.53
C ARG A 156 8.14 -27.98 -24.76
N ILE A 157 8.37 -28.33 -23.50
CA ILE A 157 7.40 -29.00 -22.65
C ILE A 157 6.27 -28.03 -22.29
N ARG A 158 5.04 -28.52 -22.36
CA ARG A 158 3.82 -27.77 -22.07
C ARG A 158 3.06 -28.36 -20.90
N ASP A 159 2.34 -27.51 -20.18
CA ASP A 159 1.43 -27.90 -19.12
C ASP A 159 0.10 -28.46 -19.68
N LEU A 160 -0.80 -28.88 -18.78
CA LEU A 160 -2.14 -29.39 -19.14
C LEU A 160 -3.06 -28.35 -19.80
N LYS A 161 -2.70 -27.06 -19.73
CA LYS A 161 -3.42 -25.94 -20.37
C LYS A 161 -2.71 -25.50 -21.65
N SER A 162 -1.81 -26.32 -22.18
CA SER A 162 -1.01 -26.07 -23.38
C SER A 162 -0.08 -24.86 -23.31
N ASN A 163 0.22 -24.31 -22.12
CA ASN A 163 1.23 -23.26 -21.94
C ASN A 163 2.64 -23.88 -21.84
N PHE A 164 3.66 -23.17 -22.31
CA PHE A 164 5.03 -23.58 -22.04
C PHE A 164 5.35 -23.49 -20.54
N ILE A 165 6.04 -24.52 -20.03
CA ILE A 165 6.51 -24.52 -18.65
C ILE A 165 7.71 -23.56 -18.55
N PRO A 166 7.66 -22.54 -17.69
CA PRO A 166 8.78 -21.61 -17.52
C PRO A 166 9.93 -22.25 -16.73
N GLN A 167 11.14 -21.71 -16.88
CA GLN A 167 12.30 -22.11 -16.08
C GLN A 167 12.08 -21.88 -14.58
N TYR A 168 11.43 -20.76 -14.24
CA TYR A 168 11.12 -20.39 -12.86
C TYR A 168 9.61 -20.45 -12.62
N GLU A 169 9.20 -21.30 -11.70
CA GLU A 169 7.84 -21.38 -11.19
C GLU A 169 7.66 -20.33 -10.10
N ILE A 170 6.90 -19.28 -10.41
CA ILE A 170 6.60 -18.19 -9.49
C ILE A 170 5.18 -18.38 -8.98
N ASN A 171 4.99 -18.32 -7.66
CA ASN A 171 3.66 -18.43 -7.05
C ASN A 171 2.95 -17.09 -6.98
N THR A 172 3.66 -16.07 -6.50
CA THR A 172 3.10 -14.75 -6.22
C THR A 172 4.07 -13.65 -6.56
N VAL A 173 3.51 -12.55 -7.06
CA VAL A 173 4.21 -11.33 -7.38
C VAL A 173 3.46 -10.16 -6.77
N THR A 174 4.19 -9.29 -6.06
CA THR A 174 3.60 -8.20 -5.29
C THR A 174 4.22 -6.87 -5.66
N ILE A 175 3.38 -5.87 -5.89
CA ILE A 175 3.75 -4.46 -5.93
C ILE A 175 3.21 -3.81 -4.66
N ASN A 176 4.10 -3.38 -3.77
CA ASN A 176 3.76 -2.58 -2.60
C ASN A 176 4.15 -1.13 -2.87
N GLU A 177 3.17 -0.25 -2.83
CA GLU A 177 3.30 1.18 -3.04
C GLU A 177 2.79 1.92 -1.80
N GLN A 178 3.58 2.88 -1.34
CA GLN A 178 3.26 3.66 -0.15
C GLN A 178 3.67 5.13 -0.31
N PHE A 179 2.74 5.98 0.07
CA PHE A 179 2.93 7.38 0.37
C PHE A 179 2.79 7.56 1.89
N SER A 180 3.92 7.51 2.59
CA SER A 180 3.96 7.52 4.05
C SER A 180 5.01 8.52 4.55
N PRO A 181 4.65 9.81 4.68
CA PRO A 181 3.34 10.41 4.37
C PRO A 181 3.20 10.81 2.89
N PHE A 182 1.97 10.87 2.36
CA PHE A 182 1.68 11.57 1.10
C PHE A 182 1.83 13.08 1.29
N ILE A 183 1.32 13.60 2.39
CA ILE A 183 1.63 14.94 2.83
C ILE A 183 1.55 14.94 4.35
N ASN A 184 2.54 15.54 4.99
CA ASN A 184 2.51 15.80 6.41
C ASN A 184 2.92 17.25 6.63
N ILE A 185 2.08 17.97 7.36
CA ILE A 185 2.26 19.38 7.69
C ILE A 185 2.30 19.46 9.21
N ASP A 186 3.46 19.81 9.76
CA ASP A 186 3.66 20.08 11.18
C ASP A 186 3.84 21.57 11.40
N LEU A 187 2.96 22.18 12.21
CA LEU A 187 3.01 23.60 12.54
C LEU A 187 3.20 23.77 14.05
N GLY A 188 4.24 24.50 14.42
CA GLY A 188 4.43 25.03 15.78
C GLY A 188 4.08 26.50 15.81
N TRP A 189 3.06 26.87 16.56
CA TRP A 189 2.57 28.24 16.69
C TRP A 189 3.33 28.98 17.80
N LYS A 190 3.22 30.31 17.84
CA LYS A 190 3.88 31.11 18.89
C LYS A 190 3.27 30.96 20.28
N ASN A 191 2.00 30.65 20.36
CA ASN A 191 1.23 30.52 21.59
C ASN A 191 1.28 29.10 22.17
N SER A 192 2.38 28.37 21.98
CA SER A 192 2.52 26.98 22.46
C SER A 192 1.50 25.97 21.91
N LEU A 193 0.73 26.36 20.88
CA LEU A 193 -0.10 25.46 20.09
C LEU A 193 0.78 24.72 19.07
N THR A 194 0.46 23.46 18.85
CA THR A 194 1.03 22.60 17.80
C THR A 194 -0.11 21.98 17.03
N THR A 195 0.00 21.89 15.71
CA THR A 195 -1.00 21.24 14.87
C THR A 195 -0.29 20.39 13.83
N ARG A 196 -0.83 19.19 13.59
CA ARG A 196 -0.32 18.22 12.62
C ARG A 196 -1.45 17.79 11.71
N ILE A 197 -1.19 17.77 10.40
CA ILE A 197 -2.08 17.18 9.41
C ILE A 197 -1.26 16.20 8.59
N GLU A 198 -1.59 14.92 8.69
CA GLU A 198 -0.94 13.84 7.97
C GLU A 198 -1.96 13.11 7.09
N TYR A 199 -1.66 12.95 5.81
CA TYR A 199 -2.38 12.05 4.93
C TYR A 199 -1.42 10.96 4.43
N ARG A 200 -1.78 9.71 4.71
CA ARG A 200 -1.08 8.50 4.29
C ARG A 200 -1.92 7.76 3.27
N LYS A 201 -1.25 7.18 2.28
CA LYS A 201 -1.88 6.31 1.28
C LYS A 201 -0.98 5.13 1.00
N SER A 202 -1.53 3.93 0.94
CA SER A 202 -0.79 2.75 0.50
C SER A 202 -1.66 1.83 -0.33
N ARG A 203 -1.00 1.08 -1.21
CA ARG A 203 -1.60 0.08 -2.06
C ARG A 203 -0.67 -1.13 -2.12
N THR A 204 -1.20 -2.30 -1.85
CA THR A 204 -0.51 -3.58 -2.08
C THR A 204 -1.31 -4.36 -3.10
N VAL A 205 -0.72 -4.63 -4.25
CA VAL A 205 -1.34 -5.46 -5.28
C VAL A 205 -0.53 -6.74 -5.42
N THR A 206 -1.19 -7.86 -5.21
CA THR A 206 -0.59 -9.19 -5.27
C THR A 206 -1.26 -9.98 -6.37
N LEU A 207 -0.49 -10.36 -7.39
CA LEU A 207 -0.89 -11.35 -8.39
C LEU A 207 -0.54 -12.74 -7.85
N ASN A 208 -1.54 -13.61 -7.72
CA ASN A 208 -1.36 -15.02 -7.45
C ASN A 208 -1.53 -15.80 -8.76
N LEU A 209 -0.45 -16.45 -9.18
CA LEU A 209 -0.36 -17.17 -10.45
C LEU A 209 -1.01 -18.56 -10.37
N THR A 210 -1.04 -19.17 -9.19
CA THR A 210 -1.69 -20.48 -8.97
C THR A 210 -3.21 -20.36 -9.14
N SER A 211 -3.82 -19.32 -8.59
CA SER A 211 -5.27 -19.08 -8.68
C SER A 211 -5.67 -18.05 -9.75
N ASN A 212 -4.72 -17.49 -10.51
CA ASN A 212 -4.95 -16.46 -11.53
C ASN A 212 -5.82 -15.30 -11.04
N GLN A 213 -5.52 -14.81 -9.83
CA GLN A 213 -6.27 -13.73 -9.19
C GLN A 213 -5.35 -12.60 -8.75
N VAL A 214 -5.89 -11.38 -8.75
CA VAL A 214 -5.24 -10.19 -8.21
C VAL A 214 -5.93 -9.76 -6.93
N ALA A 215 -5.18 -9.75 -5.82
CA ALA A 215 -5.61 -9.14 -4.57
C ALA A 215 -5.12 -7.68 -4.53
N ASP A 216 -6.05 -6.73 -4.39
CA ASP A 216 -5.78 -5.29 -4.31
C ASP A 216 -6.19 -4.78 -2.92
N ILE A 217 -5.20 -4.49 -2.09
CA ILE A 217 -5.35 -3.94 -0.75
C ILE A 217 -5.02 -2.44 -0.82
N ARG A 218 -5.96 -1.58 -0.41
CA ARG A 218 -5.77 -0.13 -0.35
C ARG A 218 -6.01 0.37 1.06
N ASN A 219 -5.11 1.22 1.54
CA ASN A 219 -5.29 1.94 2.79
C ASN A 219 -5.15 3.44 2.54
N ASP A 220 -6.14 4.19 3.02
CA ASP A 220 -6.15 5.65 3.02
C ASP A 220 -6.36 6.10 4.46
N GLU A 221 -5.48 6.97 4.97
CA GLU A 221 -5.57 7.44 6.34
C GLU A 221 -5.27 8.92 6.43
N ILE A 222 -6.18 9.66 7.03
CA ILE A 222 -5.98 11.07 7.38
C ILE A 222 -5.96 11.21 8.89
N THR A 223 -4.93 11.87 9.41
CA THR A 223 -4.77 12.17 10.83
C THR A 223 -4.62 13.66 11.01
N ILE A 224 -5.43 14.23 11.90
CA ILE A 224 -5.39 15.64 12.29
C ILE A 224 -5.17 15.67 13.80
N GLY A 225 -4.03 16.21 14.20
CA GLY A 225 -3.63 16.36 15.60
C GLY A 225 -3.53 17.83 15.99
N ALA A 226 -3.92 18.16 17.20
CA ALA A 226 -3.69 19.46 17.82
C ALA A 226 -3.22 19.25 19.26
N GLY A 227 -2.17 19.97 19.66
CA GLY A 227 -1.63 19.92 21.01
C GLY A 227 -1.39 21.31 21.55
N TYR A 228 -1.75 21.58 22.80
CA TYR A 228 -1.54 22.87 23.45
C TYR A 228 -0.87 22.67 24.80
N ARG A 229 0.18 23.46 25.07
CA ARG A 229 0.83 23.51 26.38
C ARG A 229 0.36 24.75 27.14
N PHE A 230 -0.30 24.51 28.27
CA PHE A 230 -0.56 25.54 29.27
C PHE A 230 0.64 25.59 30.21
N ASP A 231 1.30 26.74 30.24
CA ASP A 231 2.41 26.98 31.14
C ASP A 231 1.86 27.31 32.55
N ASP A 232 2.60 26.89 33.59
CA ASP A 232 2.38 27.36 34.97
C ASP A 232 0.98 27.11 35.57
N VAL A 233 0.34 26.00 35.22
CA VAL A 233 -0.95 25.62 35.80
C VAL A 233 -0.74 25.19 37.25
N ALA A 234 -1.41 25.86 38.20
CA ALA A 234 -1.34 25.52 39.63
C ALA A 234 -2.51 24.62 40.04
N ILE A 235 -2.23 23.36 40.33
CA ILE A 235 -3.21 22.42 40.90
C ILE A 235 -2.99 22.33 42.41
N THR A 236 -4.00 22.70 43.19
CA THR A 236 -3.95 22.61 44.66
C THR A 236 -4.46 21.25 45.11
N LEU A 237 -3.55 20.38 45.55
CA LEU A 237 -3.92 19.12 46.19
C LEU A 237 -4.05 19.32 47.70
N ARG A 238 -5.24 19.02 48.24
CA ARG A 238 -5.46 18.95 49.69
C ARG A 238 -5.03 17.58 50.18
N SER A 239 -3.92 17.52 50.91
CA SER A 239 -3.49 16.33 51.63
C SER A 239 -3.73 16.49 53.13
N ARG A 240 -3.75 15.36 53.87
CA ARG A 240 -3.84 15.32 55.34
C ARG A 240 -2.72 16.11 56.05
N THR A 241 -1.63 16.41 55.35
CA THR A 241 -0.45 17.11 55.87
C THR A 241 -0.31 18.57 55.42
N GLY A 242 -1.28 19.12 54.68
CA GLY A 242 -1.29 20.53 54.25
C GLY A 242 -1.77 20.73 52.80
N GLN A 243 -1.99 22.00 52.42
CA GLN A 243 -2.21 22.40 51.03
C GLN A 243 -0.87 22.68 50.37
N ARG A 244 -0.55 21.95 49.29
CA ARG A 244 0.58 22.27 48.42
C ARG A 244 0.04 22.61 47.04
N ALA A 245 0.34 23.81 46.57
CA ALA A 245 0.16 24.18 45.18
C ALA A 245 1.33 23.58 44.39
N LEU A 246 1.02 22.68 43.46
CA LEU A 246 1.99 22.18 42.49
C LEU A 246 1.77 22.97 41.22
N GLN A 247 2.80 23.69 40.77
CA GLN A 247 2.78 24.47 39.55
C GLN A 247 3.60 23.75 38.50
N SER A 248 2.98 23.42 37.37
CA SER A 248 3.65 22.75 36.26
C SER A 248 2.91 22.98 34.94
N ASP A 249 3.58 22.65 33.85
CA ASP A 249 3.00 22.64 32.52
C ASP A 249 1.95 21.53 32.38
N LEU A 250 0.79 21.88 31.81
CA LEU A 250 -0.25 20.95 31.39
C LEU A 250 -0.23 20.85 29.86
N ASN A 251 0.00 19.65 29.34
CA ASN A 251 -0.07 19.39 27.90
C ASN A 251 -1.40 18.72 27.58
N ILE A 252 -2.17 19.30 26.66
CA ILE A 252 -3.39 18.70 26.14
C ILE A 252 -3.14 18.32 24.68
N LYS A 253 -3.54 17.13 24.26
CA LYS A 253 -3.52 16.70 22.85
C LYS A 253 -4.86 16.11 22.45
N LEU A 254 -5.25 16.40 21.22
CA LEU A 254 -6.42 15.88 20.56
C LEU A 254 -6.01 15.35 19.18
N ASP A 255 -6.25 14.07 18.93
CA ASP A 255 -5.90 13.39 17.69
C ASP A 255 -7.16 12.77 17.08
N LEU A 256 -7.45 13.16 15.84
CA LEU A 256 -8.51 12.60 15.01
C LEU A 256 -7.87 11.80 13.89
N SER A 257 -8.22 10.53 13.74
CA SER A 257 -7.80 9.71 12.60
C SER A 257 -8.99 9.05 11.91
N ILE A 258 -9.00 9.07 10.59
CA ILE A 258 -9.94 8.33 9.76
C ILE A 258 -9.12 7.46 8.82
N ARG A 259 -9.26 6.14 8.98
CA ARG A 259 -8.58 5.14 8.16
C ARG A 259 -9.58 4.28 7.42
N ASP A 260 -9.50 4.26 6.10
CA ASP A 260 -10.27 3.36 5.24
C ASP A 260 -9.32 2.27 4.71
N ASN A 261 -9.63 1.01 4.99
CA ASN A 261 -8.94 -0.13 4.40
C ASN A 261 -9.91 -0.98 3.59
N LYS A 262 -9.47 -1.40 2.41
CA LYS A 262 -10.29 -2.19 1.47
C LYS A 262 -9.43 -3.24 0.81
N THR A 263 -9.95 -4.45 0.74
CA THR A 263 -9.33 -5.60 0.06
C THR A 263 -10.31 -6.16 -0.96
N LEU A 264 -9.92 -6.16 -2.23
CA LEU A 264 -10.66 -6.80 -3.31
C LEU A 264 -9.84 -7.93 -3.92
N ALA A 265 -10.50 -9.06 -4.16
CA ALA A 265 -10.00 -10.11 -5.02
C ALA A 265 -10.63 -9.96 -6.40
N ARG A 266 -9.80 -9.95 -7.44
CA ARG A 266 -10.21 -9.86 -8.84
C ARG A 266 -9.76 -11.11 -9.55
N LYS A 267 -10.71 -11.89 -10.06
CA LYS A 267 -10.42 -13.13 -10.78
C LYS A 267 -10.29 -12.87 -12.27
N LEU A 268 -9.24 -13.39 -12.89
CA LEU A 268 -8.92 -13.08 -14.29
C LEU A 268 -9.76 -13.87 -15.30
N ILE A 269 -10.14 -15.10 -14.94
CA ILE A 269 -10.88 -16.01 -15.82
C ILE A 269 -12.39 -15.80 -15.66
N GLU A 270 -12.87 -15.74 -14.42
CA GLU A 270 -14.30 -15.57 -14.12
C GLU A 270 -14.77 -14.11 -14.22
N GLU A 271 -13.84 -13.16 -14.35
CA GLU A 271 -14.12 -11.72 -14.45
C GLU A 271 -14.93 -11.16 -13.26
N VAL A 272 -14.77 -11.80 -12.10
CA VAL A 272 -15.48 -11.40 -10.87
C VAL A 272 -14.57 -10.53 -10.01
N ASN A 273 -15.09 -9.36 -9.64
CA ASN A 273 -14.51 -8.50 -8.62
C ASN A 273 -15.27 -8.73 -7.29
N GLN A 274 -14.60 -9.30 -6.30
CA GLN A 274 -15.20 -9.62 -5.01
C GLN A 274 -14.55 -8.82 -3.87
N PRO A 275 -15.31 -8.08 -3.05
CA PRO A 275 -14.80 -7.52 -1.82
C PRO A 275 -14.55 -8.66 -0.81
N VAL A 276 -13.32 -8.76 -0.30
CA VAL A 276 -12.89 -9.83 0.63
C VAL A 276 -12.97 -9.35 2.07
N ALA A 277 -12.42 -8.17 2.31
CA ALA A 277 -12.36 -7.55 3.62
C ALA A 277 -12.27 -6.03 3.46
N GLY A 278 -12.61 -5.32 4.50
CA GLY A 278 -12.42 -3.89 4.55
C GLY A 278 -13.15 -3.30 5.73
N GLN A 279 -12.66 -2.18 6.21
CA GLN A 279 -13.27 -1.45 7.29
C GLN A 279 -12.81 0.01 7.28
N ARG A 280 -13.71 0.88 7.72
CA ARG A 280 -13.44 2.27 8.00
C ARG A 280 -13.38 2.47 9.51
N VAL A 281 -12.19 2.85 9.98
CA VAL A 281 -11.90 3.09 11.39
C VAL A 281 -11.84 4.59 11.62
N PHE A 282 -12.71 5.08 12.49
CA PHE A 282 -12.67 6.42 13.04
C PHE A 282 -12.08 6.34 14.45
N THR A 283 -11.07 7.14 14.74
CA THR A 283 -10.46 7.23 16.06
C THR A 283 -10.39 8.69 16.50
N LEU A 284 -10.83 8.96 17.72
CA LEU A 284 -10.68 10.23 18.41
C LEU A 284 -9.97 9.95 19.74
N GLY A 285 -8.76 10.47 19.89
CA GLY A 285 -7.99 10.38 21.12
C GLY A 285 -7.83 11.75 21.75
N ALA A 286 -8.03 11.85 23.05
CA ALA A 286 -7.73 13.04 23.84
C ALA A 286 -6.84 12.65 25.01
N THR A 287 -5.76 13.39 25.23
CA THR A 287 -4.84 13.18 26.35
C THR A 287 -4.55 14.48 27.06
N ALA A 288 -4.39 14.40 28.39
CA ALA A 288 -3.96 15.50 29.24
C ALA A 288 -2.84 15.00 30.14
N ASP A 289 -1.63 15.51 29.93
CA ASP A 289 -0.42 15.16 30.67
C ASP A 289 -0.04 16.28 31.63
N TYR A 290 0.06 15.97 32.92
CA TYR A 290 0.45 16.90 33.97
C TYR A 290 1.61 16.35 34.78
N VAL A 291 2.73 17.08 34.79
CA VAL A 291 3.90 16.72 35.59
C VAL A 291 3.69 17.22 37.02
N LEU A 292 3.55 16.29 37.98
CA LEU A 292 3.31 16.66 39.38
C LEU A 292 4.62 16.90 40.14
N SER A 293 5.69 16.21 39.75
CA SER A 293 7.06 16.41 40.23
C SER A 293 8.06 15.76 39.26
N ASP A 294 9.36 15.96 39.46
CA ASP A 294 10.44 15.33 38.67
C ASP A 294 10.34 13.80 38.56
N ARG A 295 9.60 13.16 39.47
CA ARG A 295 9.45 11.71 39.56
C ARG A 295 8.04 11.21 39.30
N PHE A 296 7.07 12.11 39.11
CA PHE A 296 5.66 11.74 39.07
C PHE A 296 4.92 12.47 37.95
N ASN A 297 4.39 11.70 36.99
CA ASN A 297 3.61 12.20 35.87
C ASN A 297 2.21 11.56 35.91
N LEU A 298 1.18 12.39 35.83
CA LEU A 298 -0.21 11.98 35.69
C LEU A 298 -0.67 12.26 34.26
N GLN A 299 -1.12 11.21 33.59
CA GLN A 299 -1.76 11.30 32.28
C GLN A 299 -3.22 10.88 32.41
N ILE A 300 -4.14 11.66 31.87
CA ILE A 300 -5.53 11.28 31.67
C ILE A 300 -5.75 11.09 30.17
N TYR A 301 -6.47 10.03 29.79
CA TYR A 301 -6.76 9.75 28.39
C TYR A 301 -8.22 9.35 28.20
N ALA A 302 -8.74 9.69 27.03
CA ALA A 302 -10.04 9.27 26.54
C ALA A 302 -9.91 8.96 25.04
N ASP A 303 -10.12 7.70 24.68
CA ASP A 303 -10.05 7.20 23.33
C ASP A 303 -11.40 6.66 22.90
N HIS A 304 -11.89 7.15 21.78
CA HIS A 304 -13.09 6.64 21.12
C HIS A 304 -12.69 6.06 19.77
N THR A 305 -13.04 4.81 19.52
CA THR A 305 -12.81 4.14 18.23
C THR A 305 -14.09 3.51 17.73
N MET A 306 -14.48 3.85 16.51
CA MET A 306 -15.61 3.27 15.78
C MET A 306 -15.09 2.56 14.54
N ASN A 307 -15.52 1.32 14.34
CA ASN A 307 -15.09 0.47 13.22
C ASN A 307 -16.31 0.06 12.39
N ASP A 308 -16.44 0.68 11.22
CA ASP A 308 -17.51 0.47 10.25
C ASP A 308 -17.05 -0.49 9.15
N PRO A 309 -17.51 -1.75 9.14
CA PRO A 309 -17.06 -2.75 8.18
C PRO A 309 -17.56 -2.48 6.76
N PHE A 310 -16.69 -2.71 5.78
CA PHE A 310 -17.03 -2.60 4.36
C PHE A 310 -17.77 -3.84 3.83
N VAL A 311 -17.54 -5.01 4.43
CA VAL A 311 -18.19 -6.28 4.05
C VAL A 311 -19.33 -6.60 5.02
N ALA A 312 -20.46 -7.08 4.47
CA ALA A 312 -21.69 -7.35 5.23
C ALA A 312 -21.59 -8.50 6.26
N ASN A 313 -20.47 -9.24 6.27
CA ASN A 313 -20.25 -10.38 7.16
C ASN A 313 -19.70 -9.97 8.54
N THR A 314 -19.53 -8.69 8.78
CA THR A 314 -18.96 -8.12 10.02
C THR A 314 -19.86 -7.02 10.56
N TYR A 315 -19.81 -6.79 11.87
CA TYR A 315 -20.69 -5.83 12.54
C TYR A 315 -19.96 -4.52 12.88
N LEU A 316 -20.72 -3.42 12.87
CA LEU A 316 -20.26 -2.14 13.37
C LEU A 316 -19.90 -2.27 14.86
N THR A 317 -18.70 -1.81 15.24
CA THR A 317 -18.28 -1.77 16.65
C THR A 317 -17.90 -0.35 17.06
N SER A 318 -18.14 -0.03 18.32
CA SER A 318 -17.81 1.27 18.91
C SER A 318 -17.31 1.04 20.32
N ASN A 319 -16.08 1.47 20.57
CA ASN A 319 -15.38 1.29 21.84
C ASN A 319 -14.93 2.64 22.36
N THR A 320 -15.28 2.93 23.62
CA THR A 320 -14.81 4.12 24.34
C THR A 320 -14.01 3.67 25.55
N ASN A 321 -12.74 4.04 25.59
CA ASN A 321 -11.86 3.80 26.72
C ASN A 321 -11.56 5.13 27.38
N PHE A 322 -11.65 5.18 28.70
CA PHE A 322 -11.21 6.32 29.49
C PHE A 322 -10.38 5.79 30.66
N GLY A 323 -9.37 6.55 31.05
CA GLY A 323 -8.51 6.13 32.14
C GLY A 323 -7.50 7.20 32.53
N PHE A 324 -6.69 6.85 33.52
CA PHE A 324 -5.54 7.62 33.90
C PHE A 324 -4.34 6.70 34.06
N SER A 325 -3.17 7.22 33.75
CA SER A 325 -1.88 6.55 33.93
C SER A 325 -1.03 7.37 34.89
N LEU A 326 -0.40 6.68 35.82
CA LEU A 326 0.48 7.26 36.82
C LEU A 326 1.88 6.69 36.62
N ARG A 327 2.83 7.53 36.21
CA ARG A 327 4.21 7.11 35.99
C ARG A 327 5.10 7.61 37.10
N PHE A 328 5.70 6.67 37.84
CA PHE A 328 6.71 6.94 38.84
C PHE A 328 8.10 6.58 38.30
N THR A 329 9.03 7.52 38.32
CA THR A 329 10.41 7.30 37.88
C THR A 329 11.34 7.38 39.10
N LEU A 330 11.99 6.26 39.42
CA LEU A 330 13.05 6.21 40.42
C LEU A 330 14.37 6.52 39.71
N VAL A 331 14.90 7.72 39.94
CA VAL A 331 16.30 8.02 39.61
C VAL A 331 17.12 7.59 40.82
N GLN A 332 18.07 6.67 40.60
CA GLN A 332 18.97 6.15 41.63
C GLN A 332 20.04 7.17 42.01
#